data_AF-A0A386B270-F1
#
_entry.id   AF-A0A386B270-F1
#
_cell.length_a   1.000
_cell.length_b   1.000
_cell.length_c   1.000
_cell.angle_alpha   90.00
_cell.angle_beta   90.00
_cell.angle_gamma   90.00
#
_symmetry.space_group_name_H-M   'P 1'
#
loop_
_entity.id
_entity.type
_entity.pdbx_description
1 polymer ?
#
loop_
_entity_poly.entity_id
_entity_poly.type
_entity_poly.pdbx_seq_one_letter_code
_entity_poly.pdbx_strand_id
1 'polypeptide(L)' 'MLAKFPEAYALFSPLADILPVIPILFFLLAFVWQASVSFK' A
#
# COMPACT_ATOMS: atom_id res chain seq x y z
N MET A 1 8.40 -19.75 3.90
CA MET A 1 8.95 -18.88 4.97
C MET A 1 9.11 -17.49 4.38
N LEU A 2 8.51 -16.46 5.00
CA LEU A 2 8.79 -15.06 4.64
C LEU A 2 10.24 -14.76 5.03
N ALA A 3 11.04 -14.28 4.07
CA ALA A 3 12.42 -13.89 4.35
C ALA A 3 12.44 -12.69 5.30
N LYS A 4 13.25 -12.76 6.35
CA LYS A 4 13.49 -11.62 7.24
C LYS A 4 14.37 -10.59 6.52
N PHE A 5 14.13 -9.31 6.80
CA PHE A 5 15.02 -8.26 6.34
C PHE A 5 16.44 -8.44 6.90
N PRO A 6 17.48 -8.02 6.14
CA PRO A 6 18.80 -7.80 6.70
C PRO A 6 18.74 -6.81 7.89
N GLU A 7 19.70 -6.91 8.81
CA GLU A 7 19.70 -6.15 10.08
C GLU A 7 19.59 -4.63 9.88
N ALA A 8 20.26 -4.09 8.83
CA ALA A 8 20.17 -2.68 8.45
C ALA A 8 18.75 -2.19 8.09
N TYR A 9 17.84 -3.09 7.74
CA TYR A 9 16.46 -2.78 7.35
C TYR A 9 15.42 -3.29 8.35
N ALA A 10 15.83 -3.85 9.48
CA ALA A 10 14.92 -4.42 10.48
C ALA A 10 13.88 -3.40 10.99
N LEU A 11 14.26 -2.13 11.09
CA LEU A 11 13.35 -1.03 11.48
C LEU A 11 12.18 -0.84 10.49
N PHE A 12 12.35 -1.22 9.23
CA PHE A 12 11.31 -1.08 8.20
C PHE A 12 10.41 -2.31 8.05
N SER A 13 10.61 -3.36 8.86
CA SER A 13 9.72 -4.53 8.83
C SER A 13 8.24 -4.16 8.98
N PRO A 14 7.84 -3.26 9.91
CA PRO A 14 6.43 -2.86 10.04
C PRO A 14 5.88 -2.14 8.80
N LEU A 15 6.72 -1.41 8.06
CA LEU A 15 6.32 -0.76 6.81
C LEU A 15 6.07 -1.80 5.72
N ALA A 16 6.97 -2.80 5.60
CA ALA A 16 6.85 -3.87 4.62
C ALA A 16 5.58 -4.71 4.82
N ASP A 17 5.15 -4.90 6.06
CA ASP A 17 3.90 -5.58 6.39
C ASP A 17 2.66 -4.84 5.83
N ILE A 18 2.76 -3.53 5.58
CA ILE A 18 1.67 -2.68 5.06
C ILE A 18 1.72 -2.57 3.52
N LEU A 19 2.90 -2.69 2.89
CA LEU A 19 3.05 -2.55 1.43
C LEU A 19 2.09 -3.43 0.59
N PRO A 20 1.75 -4.68 0.98
CA PRO A 20 0.77 -5.49 0.24
C PRO A 20 -0.63 -4.89 0.11
N VAL A 21 -0.98 -3.88 0.92
CA VAL A 21 -2.28 -3.17 0.86
C VAL A 21 -2.34 -2.16 -0.30
N ILE A 22 -1.20 -1.75 -0.86
CA ILE A 22 -1.12 -0.71 -1.92
C ILE A 22 -2.08 -0.95 -3.11
N PRO A 23 -2.24 -2.17 -3.65
CA PRO A 23 -3.19 -2.41 -4.75
C PRO A 23 -4.64 -2.02 -4.40
N ILE A 24 -5.06 -2.23 -3.15
CA ILE A 24 -6.38 -1.84 -2.66
C ILE A 24 -6.47 -0.31 -2.59
N LEU A 25 -5.41 0.38 -2.15
CA LEU A 25 -5.38 1.84 -2.13
C LEU A 25 -5.54 2.43 -3.54
N PHE A 26 -4.93 1.84 -4.56
CA PHE A 26 -5.12 2.29 -5.95
C PHE A 26 -6.54 2.02 -6.47
N PHE A 27 -7.12 0.87 -6.12
CA PHE A 27 -8.53 0.60 -6.43
C PHE A 27 -9.44 1.65 -5.81
N LEU A 28 -9.26 1.97 -4.52
CA LEU A 28 -10.03 3.00 -3.83
C LEU A 28 -9.76 4.40 -4.39
N LEU A 29 -8.52 4.69 -4.78
CA LEU A 29 -8.15 5.95 -5.42
C LEU A 29 -8.92 6.18 -6.73
N ALA A 30 -9.26 5.13 -7.49
CA ALA A 30 -10.10 5.27 -8.67
C ALA A 30 -11.49 5.86 -8.33
N PHE A 31 -12.08 5.45 -7.20
CA PHE A 31 -13.35 6.02 -6.72
C PHE A 31 -13.18 7.44 -6.18
N VAL A 32 -12.07 7.74 -5.50
CA VAL A 32 -11.74 9.11 -5.07
C VAL A 32 -11.61 10.04 -6.29
N TRP A 33 -10.93 9.56 -7.33
CA TRP A 33 -10.79 10.29 -8.59
C TRP A 33 -12.16 10.50 -9.26
N GLN A 34 -12.95 9.45 -9.41
CA GLN A 34 -14.29 9.55 -9.98
C GLN A 34 -15.21 10.48 -9.18
N ALA A 35 -15.19 10.42 -7.85
CA ALA A 35 -15.93 11.34 -6.99
C ALA A 35 -15.51 12.80 -7.20
N SER A 36 -14.21 13.06 -7.39
CA SER A 36 -13.66 14.40 -7.66
C SER A 36 -14.16 15.00 -8.97
N VAL A 37 -14.56 14.15 -9.94
CA VAL A 37 -15.17 14.58 -11.21
C VAL A 37 -16.68 14.32 -11.27
N SER A 38 -17.32 14.08 -10.12
CA SER A 38 -18.76 13.86 -9.96
C SER A 38 -19.32 12.62 -10.68
N PHE A 39 -18.51 11.56 -10.84
CA PHE A 39 -18.91 10.32 -11.51
C PHE A 39 -19.52 10.56 -12.91
N LYS A 40 -18.91 11.48 -13.66
CA LYS A 40 -19.25 11.71 -15.08
C LYS A 40 -18.76 10.59 -15.97
#